data_AF-A0A351CW41-F1
#
_entry.id   AF-A0A351CW41-F1
#
_cell.length_a   1.000
_cell.length_b   1.000
_cell.length_c   1.000
_cell.angle_alpha   90.00
_cell.angle_beta   90.00
_cell.angle_gamma   90.00
#
_symmetry.space_group_name_H-M   'P 1'
#
loop_
_entity.id
_entity.type
_entity.pdbx_description
1 polymer ?
#
loop_
_entity_poly.entity_id
_entity_poly.type
_entity_poly.pdbx_seq_one_letter_code
_entity_poly.pdbx_strand_id
1 'polypeptide(L)'
;MDDLQLPKDVNALRNANSEAGMGGSIALAVANLSPDTERVLVALGDMPLVKPETLSLLILKSASGHANIWAPTFQGKRGHPVIFARCWFEKLAKLDGDQGGAMLFGNEKAQVEYIEVNDSGVLLDIDTPEDLSKVLANIKPS
;
A
#
# COMPACT_ATOMS: atom_id res chain seq x y z
N MET A 1 -15.38 -15.37 6.31
CA MET A 1 -14.96 -14.06 6.86
C MET A 1 -14.79 -14.15 8.36
N ASP A 2 -15.62 -14.94 9.05
CA ASP A 2 -15.51 -15.22 10.50
C ASP A 2 -14.17 -15.84 10.95
N ASP A 3 -13.43 -16.49 10.05
CA ASP A 3 -12.14 -17.14 10.38
C ASP A 3 -10.92 -16.20 10.43
N LEU A 4 -11.02 -14.95 9.94
CA LEU A 4 -9.88 -14.03 9.87
C LEU A 4 -9.58 -13.31 11.20
N GLN A 5 -10.45 -13.44 12.21
CA GLN A 5 -10.32 -12.83 13.54
C GLN A 5 -9.85 -11.37 13.50
N LEU A 6 -10.38 -10.59 12.55
CA LEU A 6 -9.97 -9.20 12.36
C LEU A 6 -10.36 -8.36 13.60
N PRO A 7 -9.54 -7.37 13.97
CA PRO A 7 -9.91 -6.39 14.98
C PRO A 7 -11.25 -5.72 14.67
N LYS A 8 -12.02 -5.35 15.71
CA LYS A 8 -13.38 -4.78 15.56
C LYS A 8 -13.42 -3.45 14.82
N ASP A 9 -12.30 -2.75 14.76
CA ASP A 9 -12.07 -1.47 14.10
C ASP A 9 -11.64 -1.62 12.62
N VAL A 10 -11.48 -2.85 12.12
CA VAL A 10 -11.20 -3.12 10.72
C VAL A 10 -12.50 -3.31 9.95
N ASN A 11 -12.75 -2.44 8.97
CA ASN A 11 -13.81 -2.65 7.99
C ASN A 11 -13.32 -3.59 6.87
N ALA A 12 -13.94 -4.76 6.74
CA ALA A 12 -13.54 -5.77 5.77
C ALA A 12 -14.52 -5.81 4.59
N LEU A 13 -13.98 -5.68 3.36
CA LEU A 13 -14.74 -5.77 2.12
C LEU A 13 -14.34 -7.02 1.36
N ARG A 14 -15.32 -7.75 0.83
CA ARG A 14 -15.07 -8.93 -0.01
C ARG A 14 -15.18 -8.57 -1.48
N ASN A 15 -14.07 -8.64 -2.22
CA ASN A 15 -14.12 -8.62 -3.67
C ASN A 15 -14.58 -9.99 -4.18
N ALA A 16 -15.81 -10.07 -4.68
CA ALA A 16 -16.38 -11.32 -5.22
C ALA A 16 -15.68 -11.77 -6.52
N ASN A 17 -14.98 -10.87 -7.21
CA ASN A 17 -14.27 -11.11 -8.46
C ASN A 17 -12.76 -10.97 -8.27
N SER A 18 -12.20 -11.48 -7.16
CA SER A 18 -10.76 -11.38 -6.86
C SER A 18 -9.86 -12.02 -7.91
N GLU A 19 -10.36 -12.99 -8.67
CA GLU A 19 -9.65 -13.62 -9.80
C GLU A 19 -9.37 -12.64 -10.95
N ALA A 20 -10.07 -11.50 -10.99
CA ALA A 20 -9.87 -10.45 -11.98
C ALA A 20 -8.74 -9.46 -11.60
N GLY A 21 -7.88 -9.81 -10.66
CA GLY A 21 -6.66 -9.06 -10.31
C GLY A 21 -6.83 -8.01 -9.20
N MET A 22 -5.71 -7.43 -8.76
CA MET A 22 -5.64 -6.54 -7.60
C MET A 22 -6.40 -5.22 -7.79
N GLY A 23 -6.55 -4.76 -9.04
CA GLY A 23 -7.18 -3.48 -9.37
C GLY A 23 -8.62 -3.40 -8.86
N GLY A 24 -9.38 -4.49 -9.00
CA GLY A 24 -10.76 -4.57 -8.51
C GLY A 24 -10.87 -4.45 -6.99
N SER A 25 -9.90 -4.95 -6.23
CA SER A 25 -9.88 -4.84 -4.77
C SER A 25 -9.59 -3.40 -4.32
N ILE A 26 -8.66 -2.71 -4.98
CA ILE A 26 -8.38 -1.29 -4.71
C ILE A 26 -9.60 -0.44 -5.09
N ALA A 27 -10.19 -0.68 -6.25
CA ALA A 27 -11.37 0.04 -6.71
C ALA A 27 -12.55 -0.11 -5.73
N LEU A 28 -12.81 -1.34 -5.28
CA LEU A 28 -13.84 -1.62 -4.28
C LEU A 28 -13.58 -0.88 -2.96
N ALA A 29 -12.33 -0.89 -2.48
CA ALA A 29 -11.97 -0.21 -1.24
C ALA A 29 -12.16 1.30 -1.36
N VAL A 30 -11.66 1.92 -2.43
CA VAL A 30 -11.75 3.37 -2.65
C VAL A 30 -13.21 3.83 -2.81
N ALA A 31 -14.06 3.04 -3.46
CA ALA A 31 -15.48 3.33 -3.61
C ALA A 31 -16.27 3.30 -2.29
N ASN A 32 -15.72 2.66 -1.24
CA ASN A 32 -16.34 2.54 0.08
C ASN A 32 -15.68 3.43 1.15
N LEU A 33 -14.75 4.32 0.76
CA LEU A 33 -14.16 5.30 1.69
C LEU A 33 -15.19 6.36 2.10
N SER A 34 -14.99 6.93 3.30
CA SER A 34 -15.81 8.05 3.76
C SER A 34 -15.66 9.25 2.80
N PRO A 35 -16.73 10.02 2.56
CA PRO A 35 -16.65 11.26 1.80
C PRO A 35 -15.62 12.25 2.32
N ASP A 36 -15.21 12.17 3.60
CA ASP A 36 -14.20 13.05 4.22
C ASP A 36 -12.76 12.52 4.12
N THR A 37 -12.54 11.31 3.58
CA THR A 37 -11.19 10.73 3.41
C THR A 37 -10.33 11.49 2.39
N GLU A 38 -9.29 12.20 2.85
CA GLU A 38 -8.41 12.99 1.98
C GLU A 38 -7.32 12.18 1.27
N ARG A 39 -6.91 11.05 1.85
CA ARG A 39 -5.78 10.25 1.39
C ARG A 39 -6.04 8.78 1.72
N VAL A 40 -5.47 7.88 0.92
CA VAL A 40 -5.49 6.43 1.17
C VAL A 40 -4.05 5.90 1.13
N LEU A 41 -3.68 5.10 2.13
CA LEU A 41 -2.44 4.34 2.13
C LEU A 41 -2.76 2.92 1.64
N VAL A 42 -2.09 2.49 0.58
CA VAL A 42 -2.23 1.15 0.01
C VAL A 42 -1.00 0.33 0.36
N ALA A 43 -1.20 -0.67 1.21
CA ALA A 43 -0.19 -1.67 1.59
C ALA A 43 -0.54 -3.03 0.97
N LEU A 44 0.48 -3.81 0.65
CA LEU A 44 0.30 -5.18 0.15
C LEU A 44 0.27 -6.16 1.34
N GLY A 45 -0.58 -7.18 1.25
CA GLY A 45 -0.80 -8.12 2.36
C GLY A 45 0.36 -9.08 2.60
N ASP A 46 1.24 -9.22 1.62
CA ASP A 46 2.42 -10.08 1.55
C ASP A 46 3.72 -9.37 1.97
N MET A 47 3.64 -8.12 2.45
CA MET A 47 4.79 -7.34 2.91
C MET A 47 4.79 -7.10 4.43
N PRO A 48 4.86 -8.15 5.27
CA PRO A 48 4.73 -8.02 6.72
C PRO A 48 5.96 -7.37 7.39
N LEU A 49 7.06 -7.19 6.65
CA LEU A 49 8.31 -6.64 7.18
C LEU A 49 8.43 -5.13 7.06
N VAL A 50 7.44 -4.47 6.44
CA VAL A 50 7.39 -3.00 6.45
C VAL A 50 7.30 -2.53 7.89
N LYS A 51 8.24 -1.68 8.29
CA LYS A 51 8.33 -1.19 9.66
C LYS A 51 7.19 -0.20 9.97
N PRO A 52 6.59 -0.24 11.17
CA PRO A 52 5.62 0.76 11.60
C PRO A 52 6.14 2.21 11.51
N GLU A 53 7.45 2.41 11.71
CA GLU A 53 8.11 3.71 11.57
C GLU A 53 8.02 4.24 10.14
N THR A 54 8.12 3.36 9.13
CA THR A 54 7.94 3.71 7.72
C THR A 54 6.52 4.21 7.48
N LEU A 55 5.51 3.50 8.01
CA LEU A 55 4.10 3.92 7.89
C LEU A 55 3.89 5.31 8.51
N SER A 56 4.41 5.50 9.72
CA SER A 56 4.29 6.75 10.49
C SER A 56 4.94 7.92 9.75
N LEU A 57 6.12 7.69 9.17
CA LEU A 57 6.83 8.70 8.39
C LEU A 57 6.08 9.08 7.11
N LEU A 58 5.56 8.10 6.36
CA LEU A 58 4.75 8.36 5.16
C LEU A 58 3.51 9.21 5.50
N ILE A 59 2.80 8.86 6.58
CA ILE A 59 1.63 9.61 7.05
C ILE A 59 2.02 11.06 7.38
N LEU A 60 3.08 11.24 8.18
CA LEU A 60 3.56 12.57 8.58
C LEU A 60 3.96 13.44 7.38
N LYS A 61 4.69 12.86 6.42
CA LYS A 61 5.09 13.54 5.18
C LYS A 61 3.89 13.89 4.32
N SER A 62 2.92 12.99 4.20
CA SER A 62 1.70 13.24 3.43
C SER A 62 0.83 14.37 4.01
N ALA A 63 0.86 14.56 5.33
CA ALA A 63 0.11 15.61 6.01
C ALA A 63 0.75 17.00 5.85
N SER A 64 2.06 17.07 5.62
CA SER A 64 2.82 18.33 5.55
C SER A 64 3.29 18.70 4.13
N GLY A 65 3.27 17.74 3.21
CA GLY A 65 3.71 17.91 1.82
C GLY A 65 2.62 18.44 0.88
N HIS A 66 3.06 18.85 -0.31
CA HIS A 66 2.20 19.32 -1.41
C HIS A 66 2.08 18.31 -2.56
N ALA A 67 2.78 17.17 -2.45
CA ALA A 67 2.67 16.08 -3.40
C ALA A 67 1.26 15.49 -3.41
N ASN A 68 0.98 14.60 -4.35
CA ASN A 68 -0.27 13.87 -4.42
C ASN A 68 -0.09 12.34 -4.45
N ILE A 69 1.17 11.89 -4.48
CA ILE A 69 1.58 10.50 -4.28
C ILE A 69 2.81 10.51 -3.35
N TRP A 70 2.83 9.65 -2.33
CA TRP A 70 4.00 9.46 -1.46
C TRP A 70 4.38 7.99 -1.45
N ALA A 71 5.66 7.71 -1.68
CA ALA A 71 6.17 6.35 -1.69
C ALA A 71 7.54 6.28 -1.01
N PRO A 72 7.82 5.21 -0.23
CA PRO A 72 9.13 5.01 0.35
C PRO A 72 10.13 4.61 -0.73
N THR A 73 11.39 4.96 -0.51
CA THR A 73 12.53 4.42 -1.24
C THR A 73 13.53 3.81 -0.28
N PHE A 74 14.16 2.71 -0.69
CA PHE A 74 15.30 2.14 0.00
C PHE A 74 16.42 1.90 -1.01
N GLN A 75 17.57 2.54 -0.80
CA GLN A 75 18.73 2.45 -1.68
C GLN A 75 18.38 2.82 -3.13
N GLY A 76 17.58 3.88 -3.31
CA GLY A 76 17.17 4.40 -4.62
C GLY A 76 16.10 3.58 -5.34
N LYS A 77 15.57 2.51 -4.73
CA LYS A 77 14.46 1.73 -5.29
C LYS A 77 13.15 2.12 -4.61
N ARG A 78 12.11 2.39 -5.40
CA ARG A 78 10.74 2.64 -4.91
C ARG A 78 10.15 1.36 -4.34
N GLY A 79 9.56 1.47 -3.16
CA GLY A 79 8.84 0.40 -2.48
C GLY A 79 7.38 0.70 -2.17
N HIS A 80 6.82 -0.12 -1.30
CA HIS A 80 5.50 -0.02 -0.71
C HIS A 80 5.59 0.25 0.80
N PRO A 81 4.54 0.78 1.44
CA PRO A 81 3.24 1.14 0.88
C PRO A 81 3.23 2.51 0.20
N VAL A 82 2.17 2.81 -0.56
CA VAL A 82 2.02 4.07 -1.29
C VAL A 82 0.79 4.83 -0.79
N ILE A 83 0.95 6.12 -0.54
CA ILE A 83 -0.17 7.02 -0.23
C ILE A 83 -0.61 7.73 -1.51
N PHE A 84 -1.92 7.75 -1.77
CA PHE A 84 -2.55 8.51 -2.85
C PHE A 84 -3.50 9.56 -2.27
N ALA A 85 -3.39 10.80 -2.75
CA ALA A 85 -4.34 11.86 -2.41
C ALA A 85 -5.69 11.65 -3.09
N ARG A 86 -6.74 12.29 -2.55
CA ARG A 86 -8.13 12.23 -3.05
C ARG A 86 -8.27 12.51 -4.55
N CYS A 87 -7.43 13.36 -5.13
CA CYS A 87 -7.46 13.64 -6.57
C CYS A 87 -7.26 12.39 -7.45
N TRP A 88 -6.73 11.31 -6.89
CA TRP A 88 -6.57 10.02 -7.57
C TRP A 88 -7.73 9.06 -7.36
N PHE A 89 -8.67 9.33 -6.45
CA PHE A 89 -9.71 8.37 -6.07
C PHE A 89 -10.61 7.98 -7.23
N GLU A 90 -10.97 8.92 -8.11
CA GLU A 90 -11.75 8.60 -9.32
C GLU A 90 -11.02 7.66 -10.28
N LYS A 91 -9.69 7.75 -10.35
CA LYS A 91 -8.87 6.86 -11.18
C LYS A 91 -8.68 5.51 -10.49
N LEU A 92 -8.43 5.51 -9.18
CA LEU A 92 -8.30 4.29 -8.38
C LEU A 92 -9.61 3.48 -8.35
N ALA A 93 -10.76 4.14 -8.28
CA ALA A 93 -12.08 3.52 -8.33
C ALA A 93 -12.43 2.88 -9.69
N LYS A 94 -11.63 3.15 -10.73
CA LYS A 94 -11.79 2.60 -12.08
C LYS A 94 -10.73 1.56 -12.43
N LEU A 95 -9.88 1.18 -11.48
CA LEU A 95 -8.89 0.12 -11.69
C LEU A 95 -9.58 -1.22 -11.95
N ASP A 96 -8.99 -1.99 -12.85
CA ASP A 96 -9.41 -3.33 -13.22
C ASP A 96 -8.18 -4.21 -13.49
N GLY A 97 -8.39 -5.52 -13.59
CA GLY A 97 -7.29 -6.44 -13.88
C GLY A 97 -6.21 -6.42 -12.81
N ASP A 98 -4.99 -6.69 -13.26
CA ASP A 98 -3.77 -6.63 -12.45
C ASP A 98 -3.22 -5.19 -12.31
N GLN A 99 -3.95 -4.16 -12.79
CA GLN A 99 -3.51 -2.78 -12.69
C GLN A 99 -3.63 -2.28 -11.25
N GLY A 100 -2.50 -2.23 -10.55
CA GLY A 100 -2.39 -1.56 -9.26
C GLY A 100 -2.24 -0.04 -9.38
N GLY A 101 -2.23 0.65 -8.23
CA GLY A 101 -1.98 2.10 -8.16
C GLY A 101 -0.63 2.55 -8.74
N ALA A 102 0.29 1.61 -9.00
CA ALA A 102 1.58 1.86 -9.65
C ALA A 102 1.46 2.57 -11.01
N MET A 103 0.35 2.37 -11.75
CA MET A 103 0.12 3.04 -13.04
C MET A 103 0.04 4.58 -12.91
N LEU A 104 -0.34 5.09 -11.73
CA LEU A 104 -0.51 6.52 -11.51
C LEU A 104 0.81 7.29 -11.49
N PHE A 105 1.94 6.62 -11.25
CA PHE A 105 3.27 7.25 -11.20
C PHE A 105 3.71 7.79 -12.57
N GLY A 106 3.23 7.21 -13.66
CA GLY A 106 3.52 7.68 -15.02
C GLY A 106 2.58 8.79 -15.50
N ASN A 107 1.61 9.22 -14.69
CA ASN A 107 0.67 10.24 -15.09
C ASN A 107 1.30 11.64 -15.01
N GLU A 108 1.01 12.50 -15.98
CA GLU A 108 1.51 13.89 -16.01
C GLU A 108 1.15 14.72 -14.78
N LYS A 109 0.03 14.40 -14.11
CA LYS A 109 -0.43 15.08 -12.90
C LYS A 109 0.18 14.50 -11.62
N ALA A 110 0.98 13.44 -11.73
CA ALA A 110 1.63 12.80 -10.59
C ALA A 110 2.73 13.69 -10.05
N GLN A 111 2.51 14.20 -8.84
CA GLN A 111 3.53 14.87 -8.04
C GLN A 111 3.93 13.87 -6.96
N VAL A 112 5.02 13.17 -7.22
CA VAL A 112 5.49 12.08 -6.37
C VAL A 112 6.55 12.60 -5.42
N GLU A 113 6.35 12.41 -4.12
CA GLU A 113 7.38 12.57 -3.11
C GLU A 113 7.94 11.19 -2.75
N TYR A 114 9.22 10.99 -3.05
CA TYR A 114 9.96 9.80 -2.65
C TYR A 114 10.61 10.03 -1.28
N ILE A 115 10.36 9.13 -0.35
CA ILE A 115 10.80 9.25 1.04
C ILE A 115 11.82 8.15 1.31
N GLU A 116 13.10 8.51 1.35
CA GLU A 116 14.15 7.56 1.67
C GLU A 116 14.02 7.07 3.12
N VAL A 117 13.98 5.75 3.29
CA VAL A 117 13.86 5.07 4.59
C VAL A 117 15.01 4.11 4.78
N ASN A 118 15.34 3.78 6.03
CA ASN A 118 16.26 2.67 6.34
C ASN A 118 15.46 1.40 6.68
N ASP A 119 14.69 0.95 5.70
CA ASP A 119 13.78 -0.17 5.82
C ASP A 119 13.75 -0.97 4.52
N SER A 120 14.44 -2.12 4.48
CA SER A 120 14.39 -3.01 3.33
C SER A 120 13.04 -3.70 3.17
N GLY A 121 12.19 -3.72 4.20
CA GLY A 121 10.87 -4.33 4.16
C GLY A 121 9.95 -3.69 3.12
N VAL A 122 10.21 -2.44 2.73
CA VAL A 122 9.48 -1.74 1.66
C VAL A 122 9.68 -2.33 0.27
N LEU A 123 10.67 -3.21 0.09
CA LEU A 123 11.00 -3.86 -1.19
C LEU A 123 10.81 -5.39 -1.15
N LEU A 124 10.35 -5.95 -0.03
CA LEU A 124 10.30 -7.40 0.18
C LEU A 124 8.85 -7.88 0.31
N ASP A 125 8.38 -8.53 -0.73
CA ASP A 125 7.19 -9.37 -0.77
C ASP A 125 7.54 -10.82 -0.37
N ILE A 126 6.60 -11.49 0.31
CA ILE A 126 6.73 -12.89 0.72
C ILE A 126 5.66 -13.70 -0.01
N ASP A 127 6.03 -14.16 -1.21
CA ASP A 127 5.14 -14.98 -2.06
C ASP A 127 5.30 -16.48 -1.83
N THR A 128 6.49 -16.91 -1.37
CA THR A 128 6.83 -18.33 -1.22
C THR A 128 7.22 -18.71 0.20
N PRO A 129 7.01 -19.98 0.62
CA PRO A 129 7.52 -20.49 1.89
C PRO A 129 9.05 -20.34 2.05
N GLU A 130 9.78 -20.39 0.93
CA GLU A 130 11.22 -20.16 0.90
C GLU A 130 11.58 -18.71 1.23
N ASP A 131 10.79 -17.75 0.77
CA ASP A 131 10.97 -16.33 1.13
C ASP A 131 10.69 -16.10 2.61
N LEU A 132 9.66 -16.75 3.16
CA LEU A 132 9.39 -16.74 4.60
C LEU A 132 10.58 -17.32 5.40
N SER A 133 11.20 -18.40 4.91
CA SER A 133 12.34 -19.03 5.60
C SER A 133 13.58 -18.12 5.63
N LYS A 134 13.87 -17.39 4.54
CA LYS A 134 14.97 -16.40 4.50
C LYS A 134 14.73 -15.25 5.47
N VAL A 135 13.47 -14.85 5.61
CA VAL A 135 13.04 -13.78 6.53
C VAL A 135 13.16 -14.23 7.98
N LEU A 136 12.63 -15.41 8.33
CA LEU A 136 12.69 -15.96 9.68
C LEU A 136 14.13 -16.19 10.15
N ALA A 137 15.05 -16.55 9.26
CA ALA A 137 16.48 -16.68 9.59
C ALA A 137 17.14 -15.35 10.00
N ASN A 138 16.61 -14.21 9.54
CA ASN A 138 17.09 -12.86 9.86
C ASN A 138 16.36 -12.24 11.07
N ILE A 139 15.21 -12.79 11.48
CA ILE A 139 14.52 -12.44 12.73
C ILE A 139 15.11 -13.31 13.84
N LYS A 140 16.33 -12.99 14.31
CA LYS A 140 16.78 -13.54 15.60
C LYS A 140 15.94 -12.90 16.71
N PRO A 141 15.31 -13.68 17.60
CA PRO A 141 14.69 -13.11 18.78
C PRO A 141 15.78 -12.48 19.64
N SER A 142 15.65 -11.17 19.87
CA SER A 142 16.36 -10.42 20.92
C SER A 142 15.81 -10.76 22.30
#